data_AF-A0A1I8NL76-F1
#
_entry.id   AF-A0A1I8NL76-F1
#
_cell.length_a   1.000
_cell.length_b   1.000
_cell.length_c   1.000
_cell.angle_alpha   90.00
_cell.angle_beta   90.00
_cell.angle_gamma   90.00
#
_symmetry.space_group_name_H-M   'P 1'
#
loop_
_entity.id
_entity.type
_entity.pdbx_description
1 polymer ?
#
loop_
_entity_poly.entity_id
_entity_poly.type
_entity_poly.pdbx_seq_one_letter_code
_entity_poly.pdbx_strand_id
1 'polypeptide(L)' 'ALGEPPLFIGSSVYFAIKEAIAAAREANGFSRDFKLQSPATAARIRMACQDAFTEMIDEPAAGTYKLWNVVP' A
#
# COMPACT_ATOMS: atom_id res chain seq x y z
N ALA A 1 13.16 23.88 -21.55
CA ALA A 1 13.59 22.55 -21.08
C ALA A 1 12.35 21.79 -20.60
N LEU A 2 12.17 20.52 -21.01
CA LEU A 2 11.01 19.67 -20.71
C LEU A 2 11.38 18.39 -19.93
N GLY A 3 12.63 18.25 -19.48
CA GLY A 3 13.13 16.97 -18.96
C GLY A 3 12.50 16.55 -17.64
N GLU A 4 12.49 17.44 -16.66
CA GLU A 4 12.06 17.14 -15.28
C GLU A 4 10.54 17.33 -15.03
N PRO A 5 9.84 18.34 -15.60
CA PRO A 5 8.42 18.56 -15.31
C PRO A 5 7.49 17.34 -15.54
N PRO A 6 7.70 16.48 -16.55
CA PRO A 6 6.86 15.30 -16.77
C PRO A 6 7.02 14.19 -15.72
N LEU A 7 8.11 14.19 -14.92
CA LEU A 7 8.37 13.14 -13.93
C LEU A 7 7.21 12.99 -12.94
N PHE A 8 6.61 14.10 -12.50
CA PHE A 8 5.52 14.06 -11.53
C PHE A 8 4.19 13.60 -12.13
N ILE A 9 4.02 13.63 -13.46
CA ILE A 9 2.81 13.12 -14.11
C ILE A 9 2.66 11.61 -13.88
N GLY A 10 3.76 10.89 -13.68
CA GLY A 10 3.73 9.48 -13.27
C GLY A 10 3.00 9.23 -11.94
N SER A 11 2.90 10.24 -11.06
CA SER A 11 2.11 10.15 -9.82
C SER A 11 0.61 9.93 -10.07
N SER A 12 0.11 10.24 -11.28
CA SER A 12 -1.26 9.92 -11.68
C SER A 12 -1.58 8.43 -11.49
N VAL A 13 -0.65 7.54 -11.85
CA VAL A 13 -0.78 6.09 -11.67
C VAL A 13 -0.78 5.71 -10.19
N TYR A 14 0.04 6.37 -9.37
CA TYR A 14 0.04 6.17 -7.92
C TYR A 14 -1.32 6.50 -7.29
N PHE A 15 -1.93 7.62 -7.68
CA PHE A 15 -3.25 8.01 -7.18
C PHE A 15 -4.37 7.12 -7.74
N ALA A 16 -4.28 6.67 -8.99
CA ALA A 16 -5.21 5.68 -9.54
C ALA A 16 -5.19 4.36 -8.75
N ILE A 17 -3.99 3.88 -8.37
CA ILE A 17 -3.83 2.71 -7.49
C ILE A 17 -4.45 2.99 -6.11
N LYS A 18 -4.23 4.17 -5.54
CA LYS A 18 -4.80 4.53 -4.23
C LYS A 18 -6.34 4.49 -4.23
N GLU A 19 -6.97 5.00 -5.29
CA GLU A 19 -8.43 4.94 -5.44
C GLU A 19 -8.94 3.50 -5.63
N ALA A 20 -8.22 2.67 -6.39
CA ALA A 20 -8.56 1.26 -6.57
C ALA A 20 -8.54 0.50 -5.22
N ILE A 21 -7.54 0.75 -4.39
CA ILE A 21 -7.45 0.18 -3.03
C ILE A 21 -8.58 0.72 -2.14
N ALA A 22 -8.89 2.02 -2.21
CA ALA A 22 -9.99 2.61 -1.43
C ALA A 22 -11.32 1.90 -1.73
N ALA A 23 -11.62 1.64 -3.01
CA ALA A 23 -12.81 0.91 -3.42
C ALA A 23 -12.79 -0.55 -2.94
N ALA A 24 -11.64 -1.23 -3.00
CA ALA A 24 -11.51 -2.60 -2.49
C ALA A 24 -11.70 -2.69 -0.97
N ARG A 25 -11.22 -1.69 -0.22
CA ARG A 25 -11.40 -1.58 1.23
C ARG A 25 -12.86 -1.37 1.59
N GLU A 26 -13.54 -0.44 0.91
CA GLU A 26 -14.97 -0.17 1.10
C GLU A 26 -15.82 -1.43 0.83
N ALA A 27 -15.52 -2.17 -0.24
CA ALA A 27 -16.21 -3.42 -0.56
C ALA A 27 -16.05 -4.51 0.52
N ASN A 28 -14.95 -4.47 1.28
CA ASN A 28 -14.69 -5.37 2.40
C ASN A 28 -15.07 -4.78 3.78
N GLY A 29 -15.79 -3.66 3.81
CA GLY A 29 -16.25 -3.03 5.06
C GLY A 29 -15.21 -2.21 5.82
N PHE A 30 -14.06 -1.92 5.20
CA PHE A 30 -13.02 -1.06 5.77
C PHE A 30 -13.17 0.40 5.30
N SER A 31 -12.59 1.33 6.07
CA SER A 31 -12.57 2.75 5.70
C SER A 31 -11.80 3.00 4.39
N ARG A 32 -12.35 3.87 3.54
CA ARG A 32 -11.68 4.43 2.35
C ARG A 32 -10.46 5.28 2.69
N ASP A 33 -10.41 5.83 3.90
CA ASP A 33 -9.27 6.59 4.38
C ASP A 33 -8.18 5.63 4.88
N PHE A 34 -7.06 5.61 4.16
CA PHE A 34 -5.87 4.84 4.54
C PHE A 34 -4.60 5.53 4.07
N LYS A 35 -3.49 5.21 4.76
CA LYS A 35 -2.15 5.69 4.41
C LYS A 35 -1.50 4.71 3.44
N LEU A 36 -1.24 5.17 2.22
CA LEU A 36 -0.36 4.50 1.27
C LEU A 36 0.96 5.28 1.21
N GLN A 37 2.09 4.59 1.28
CA GLN A 37 3.41 5.18 1.13
C GLN A 37 3.99 4.87 -0.27
N SER A 38 4.65 5.86 -0.87
CA SER A 38 5.41 5.67 -2.11
C SER A 38 6.74 4.95 -1.81
N PRO A 39 7.20 4.03 -2.69
CA PRO A 39 6.50 3.51 -3.87
C PRO A 39 5.34 2.57 -3.51
N ALA A 40 4.28 2.57 -4.33
CA ALA A 40 3.17 1.63 -4.23
C ALA A 40 3.58 0.24 -4.76
N THR A 41 4.45 -0.44 -4.03
CA THR A 41 4.87 -1.81 -4.37
C THR A 41 3.72 -2.79 -4.24
N ALA A 42 3.82 -3.93 -4.93
CA ALA A 42 2.82 -5.01 -4.82
C ALA A 42 2.56 -5.43 -3.37
N ALA A 43 3.61 -5.47 -2.53
CA ALA A 43 3.50 -5.77 -1.10
C ALA A 43 2.62 -4.74 -0.37
N ARG A 44 2.86 -3.44 -0.58
CA ARG A 44 2.06 -2.37 0.04
C ARG A 44 0.61 -2.35 -0.48
N ILE A 45 0.42 -2.58 -1.78
CA ILE A 45 -0.92 -2.66 -2.39
C ILE A 45 -1.70 -3.82 -1.77
N ARG A 46 -1.10 -5.02 -1.71
CA ARG A 46 -1.79 -6.20 -1.16
C ARG A 46 -2.15 -6.01 0.31
N MET A 47 -1.23 -5.54 1.15
CA MET A 47 -1.50 -5.36 2.58
C MET A 47 -2.51 -4.25 2.88
N ALA A 48 -2.67 -3.27 1.98
CA ALA A 48 -3.69 -2.23 2.14
C ALA A 48 -5.12 -2.73 1.80
N CYS A 49 -5.24 -3.70 0.88
CA CYS A 49 -6.48 -4.41 0.57
C CYS A 49 -6.78 -5.49 1.63
N GLN A 50 -7.10 -5.06 2.85
CA GLN A 50 -7.42 -5.97 3.96
C GLN A 50 -8.64 -6.84 3.61
N ASP A 51 -8.52 -8.13 3.89
CA ASP A 51 -9.54 -9.15 3.67
C ASP A 51 -9.34 -10.31 4.67
N ALA A 52 -10.18 -11.35 4.56
CA ALA A 52 -10.11 -12.52 5.43
C ALA A 52 -8.74 -13.20 5.45
N PHE A 53 -7.96 -13.13 4.36
CA PHE A 53 -6.62 -13.73 4.33
C PHE A 53 -5.60 -12.92 5.11
N THR A 54 -5.73 -11.59 5.08
CA THR A 54 -4.87 -10.72 5.89
C THR A 54 -5.07 -10.98 7.39
N GLU A 55 -6.30 -11.26 7.82
CA GLU A 55 -6.62 -11.58 9.23
C GLU A 55 -6.13 -12.95 9.70
N MET A 56 -5.85 -13.88 8.77
CA MET A 56 -5.34 -15.21 9.09
C MET A 56 -3.84 -15.24 9.39
N ILE A 57 -3.12 -14.13 9.19
CA ILE A 57 -1.66 -14.08 9.36
C ILE A 57 -1.32 -13.76 10.81
N ASP A 58 -0.70 -14.73 11.49
CA ASP A 58 -0.11 -14.51 12.81
C ASP A 58 1.24 -13.79 12.68
N GLU A 59 1.28 -12.51 13.05
CA GLU A 59 2.53 -11.74 13.09
C GLU A 59 3.35 -12.09 14.35
N PRO A 60 4.63 -12.46 14.21
CA PRO A 60 5.48 -12.73 15.36
C PRO A 60 5.72 -11.45 16.18
N ALA A 61 5.79 -11.61 17.51
CA ALA A 61 6.00 -10.49 18.41
C ALA A 61 7.29 -9.70 18.07
N ALA A 62 7.20 -8.37 18.13
CA ALA A 62 8.32 -7.49 17.85
C ALA A 62 9.54 -7.83 18.73
N GLY A 63 10.73 -7.86 18.12
CA GLY A 63 11.99 -8.17 18.83
C GLY A 63 12.34 -9.66 18.93
N THR A 64 11.44 -10.57 18.52
CA THR A 64 11.74 -12.02 18.50
C THR A 64 12.56 -12.46 17.28
N TYR A 65 12.71 -11.60 16.27
CA TYR A 65 13.41 -11.89 15.02
C TYR A 65 14.17 -10.67 14.50
N LYS A 66 15.21 -10.91 13.67
CA LYS A 66 15.93 -9.87 12.94
C LYS A 66 15.35 -9.76 11.53
N LEU A 67 14.77 -8.61 11.20
CA LEU A 67 14.28 -8.31 9.86
C LEU A 67 15.40 -8.33 8.83
N TRP A 68 15.14 -8.97 7.68
CA TRP A 68 16.04 -8.90 6.52
C TRP A 68 16.00 -7.51 5.85
N ASN A 69 14.82 -6.90 5.81
CA ASN A 69 14.61 -5.58 5.23
C ASN A 69 13.64 -4.78 6.10
N VAL A 70 13.86 -3.46 6.19
CA VAL A 70 12.97 -2.52 6.86
C VAL A 70 12.40 -1.58 5.80
N VAL A 71 11.07 -1.58 5.66
CA VAL A 71 10.39 -0.68 4.74
C VAL A 71 9.93 0.55 5.53
N PRO A 72 10.34 1.78 5.14
CA PRO A 72 9.96 3.01 5.83
C PRO A 72 8.49 3.42 5.60
#